data_AF-A0A837HGK4-F1
#
_entry.id   AF-A0A837HGK4-F1
#
_cell.length_a   1.000
_cell.length_b   1.000
_cell.length_c   1.000
_cell.angle_alpha   90.00
_cell.angle_beta   90.00
_cell.angle_gamma   90.00
#
_symmetry.space_group_name_H-M   'P 1'
#
loop_
_entity.id
_entity.type
_entity.pdbx_description
1 polymer ?
#
loop_
_entity_poly.entity_id
_entity_poly.type
_entity_poly.pdbx_seq_one_letter_code
_entity_poly.pdbx_strand_id
1 'polypeptide(L)'
;MTLTSYLWGIRISTAISFAAWILVIIQMDPQKTGAAGQLLFFISALLFFSGVFILFFTWMRKKVSGSEDNALAHIGISFRQGILIAILLCLLLILQQYRILTWWDGALAVAGIFLVELYFLTKK
;
A
#
# COMPACT_ATOMS: atom_id res chain seq x y z
N MET A 1 -14.38 -17.89 -9.60
CA MET A 1 -13.75 -17.81 -8.25
C MET A 1 -14.58 -16.85 -7.43
N THR A 2 -15.03 -17.23 -6.23
CA THR A 2 -15.91 -16.38 -5.43
C THR A 2 -15.15 -15.15 -4.91
N LEU A 3 -15.75 -13.96 -5.02
CA LEU A 3 -15.25 -12.68 -4.50
C LEU A 3 -14.72 -12.79 -3.05
N THR A 4 -15.36 -13.66 -2.27
CA THR A 4 -15.00 -13.97 -0.89
C THR A 4 -13.63 -14.64 -0.75
N SER A 5 -13.24 -15.51 -1.69
CA SER A 5 -11.94 -16.20 -1.66
C SER A 5 -10.77 -15.23 -1.91
N TYR A 6 -10.92 -14.29 -2.84
CA TYR A 6 -9.92 -13.23 -3.08
C TYR A 6 -9.71 -12.32 -1.88
N LEU A 7 -10.81 -11.87 -1.26
CA LEU A 7 -10.76 -11.05 -0.05
C LEU A 7 -10.09 -11.77 1.12
N TRP A 8 -10.35 -13.08 1.27
CA TRP A 8 -9.69 -13.91 2.27
C TRP A 8 -8.19 -14.04 2.02
N GLY A 9 -7.78 -14.25 0.77
CA GLY A 9 -6.37 -14.28 0.40
C GLY A 9 -5.64 -12.97 0.76
N ILE A 10 -6.24 -11.82 0.45
CA ILE A 10 -5.66 -10.51 0.79
C ILE A 10 -5.55 -10.33 2.30
N ARG A 11 -6.57 -10.73 3.08
CA ARG A 11 -6.52 -10.66 4.55
C ARG A 11 -5.39 -11.48 5.15
N ILE A 12 -5.25 -12.73 4.70
CA ILE A 12 -4.19 -13.63 5.17
C ILE A 12 -2.81 -13.06 4.79
N SER A 13 -2.64 -12.64 3.54
CA SER A 13 -1.39 -12.02 3.07
C SER A 13 -1.04 -10.76 3.85
N THR A 14 -2.03 -9.93 4.20
CA THR A 14 -1.84 -8.73 5.02
C THR A 14 -1.40 -9.09 6.44
N ALA A 15 -2.02 -10.10 7.06
CA ALA A 15 -1.66 -10.55 8.39
C ALA A 15 -0.24 -11.13 8.45
N ILE A 16 0.15 -11.92 7.44
CA ILE A 16 1.52 -12.43 7.30
C ILE A 16 2.51 -11.29 7.12
N SER A 17 2.20 -10.32 6.25
CA SER A 17 3.06 -9.15 6.00
C SER A 17 3.21 -8.27 7.24
N PHE A 18 2.15 -8.13 8.05
CA PHE A 18 2.21 -7.43 9.33
C PHE A 18 3.15 -8.11 10.32
N ALA A 19 3.03 -9.43 10.49
CA ALA A 19 3.91 -10.20 11.35
C ALA A 19 5.38 -10.10 10.89
N ALA A 20 5.62 -10.20 9.58
CA ALA A 20 6.95 -10.02 9.00
C ALA A 20 7.51 -8.62 9.27
N TRP A 21 6.70 -7.57 9.11
CA TRP A 21 7.13 -6.19 9.36
C TRP A 21 7.46 -5.94 10.84
N ILE A 22 6.64 -6.46 11.77
CA ILE A 22 6.93 -6.40 13.21
C ILE A 22 8.25 -7.11 13.53
N LEU A 23 8.47 -8.30 12.98
CA LEU A 23 9.72 -9.03 13.18
C LEU A 23 10.92 -8.23 12.70
N VAL A 24 10.81 -7.54 11.56
CA VAL A 24 11.88 -6.67 11.07
C VAL A 24 12.14 -5.52 12.04
N ILE A 25 11.10 -4.88 12.58
CA ILE A 25 11.25 -3.78 13.55
C ILE A 25 11.93 -4.24 14.85
N ILE A 26 11.58 -5.43 15.36
CA ILE A 26 12.09 -5.91 16.65
C ILE A 26 13.50 -6.50 16.52
N GLN A 27 13.77 -7.25 15.44
CA GLN A 27 14.98 -8.06 15.33
C GLN A 27 16.10 -7.36 14.55
N MET A 28 15.78 -6.43 13.64
CA MET A 28 16.80 -5.79 12.81
C MET A 28 17.26 -4.48 13.45
N ASP A 29 18.47 -4.53 14.01
CA ASP A 29 19.17 -3.32 14.43
C ASP A 29 19.68 -2.58 13.16
N PRO A 30 19.16 -1.36 12.86
CA PRO A 30 19.56 -0.60 11.68
C PRO A 30 21.06 -0.27 11.68
N GLN A 31 21.69 -0.25 12.85
CA GLN A 31 23.09 0.13 13.02
C GLN A 31 24.04 -1.05 12.74
N LYS A 32 23.58 -2.30 12.93
CA LYS A 32 24.40 -3.51 12.71
C LYS A 32 24.16 -4.17 11.36
N THR A 33 22.95 -4.08 10.83
CA THR A 33 22.54 -4.83 9.62
C THR A 33 22.86 -4.08 8.32
N GLY A 34 23.11 -2.77 8.40
CA GLY A 34 23.42 -1.93 7.23
C GLY A 34 22.27 -1.85 6.22
N ALA A 35 22.61 -1.67 4.94
CA ALA A 35 21.65 -1.43 3.85
C ALA A 35 20.67 -2.60 3.61
N ALA A 36 21.05 -3.83 3.93
CA ALA A 36 20.19 -5.00 3.76
C ALA A 36 18.96 -4.97 4.69
N GLY A 37 19.16 -4.55 5.95
CA GLY A 37 18.05 -4.42 6.92
C GLY A 37 17.07 -3.31 6.54
N GLN A 38 17.58 -2.21 5.99
CA GLN A 38 16.73 -1.13 5.48
C GLN A 38 15.86 -1.59 4.30
N LEU A 39 16.43 -2.33 3.36
CA LEU A 39 15.69 -2.83 2.20
C LEU A 39 14.60 -3.84 2.61
N LEU A 40 14.89 -4.73 3.55
CA LEU A 40 13.91 -5.66 4.15
C LEU A 40 12.76 -4.91 4.85
N PHE A 41 13.07 -3.83 5.57
CA PHE A 41 12.06 -2.97 6.19
C PHE A 41 11.14 -2.34 5.14
N PHE A 42 11.68 -1.75 4.07
CA PHE A 42 10.85 -1.12 3.04
C PHE A 42 10.00 -2.12 2.27
N ILE A 43 10.52 -3.30 1.94
CA ILE A 43 9.73 -4.34 1.24
C ILE A 43 8.60 -4.84 2.14
N SER A 44 8.90 -5.17 3.40
CA SER A 44 7.87 -5.66 4.33
C SER A 44 6.82 -4.58 4.64
N ALA A 45 7.24 -3.32 4.80
CA ALA A 45 6.33 -2.18 4.93
C ALA A 45 5.45 -2.00 3.70
N LEU A 46 6.01 -2.05 2.49
CA LEU A 46 5.26 -1.90 1.25
C LEU A 46 4.19 -2.98 1.10
N LEU A 47 4.55 -4.24 1.38
CA LEU A 47 3.61 -5.36 1.34
C LEU A 47 2.50 -5.19 2.38
N PHE A 48 2.86 -4.84 3.63
CA PHE A 48 1.88 -4.60 4.68
C PHE A 48 0.92 -3.46 4.35
N PHE A 49 1.45 -2.28 4.00
CA PHE A 49 0.63 -1.10 3.69
C PHE A 49 -0.23 -1.31 2.45
N SER A 50 0.28 -2.00 1.43
CA SER A 50 -0.52 -2.35 0.25
C SER A 50 -1.74 -3.19 0.66
N GLY A 51 -1.54 -4.26 1.45
CA GLY A 51 -2.63 -5.08 1.98
C GLY A 51 -3.66 -4.28 2.78
N VAL A 52 -3.20 -3.43 3.70
CA VAL A 52 -4.07 -2.57 4.51
C VAL A 52 -4.90 -1.62 3.64
N PHE A 53 -4.27 -0.91 2.70
CA PHE A 53 -4.97 0.04 1.85
C PHE A 53 -5.94 -0.63 0.88
N ILE A 54 -5.58 -1.79 0.31
CA ILE A 54 -6.48 -2.55 -0.56
C ILE A 54 -7.74 -2.98 0.21
N LEU A 55 -7.57 -3.49 1.43
CA LEU A 55 -8.70 -3.86 2.29
C LEU A 55 -9.53 -2.65 2.68
N PHE A 56 -8.88 -1.54 3.02
CA PHE A 56 -9.54 -0.28 3.38
C PHE A 56 -10.42 0.26 2.24
N PHE A 57 -9.87 0.37 1.01
CA PHE A 57 -10.63 0.84 -0.15
C PHE A 57 -11.76 -0.11 -0.53
N THR A 58 -11.51 -1.42 -0.47
CA THR A 58 -12.54 -2.42 -0.77
C THR A 58 -13.68 -2.37 0.26
N TRP A 59 -13.36 -2.22 1.54
CA TRP A 59 -14.35 -2.08 2.60
C TRP A 59 -15.15 -0.77 2.48
N MET A 60 -14.47 0.35 2.26
CA MET A 60 -15.10 1.66 2.08
C MET A 60 -16.07 1.63 0.90
N ARG A 61 -15.66 1.07 -0.23
CA ARG A 61 -16.49 1.00 -1.44
C ARG A 61 -17.65 0.03 -1.29
N LYS A 62 -17.48 -1.08 -0.57
CA LYS A 62 -18.58 -1.98 -0.21
C LYS A 62 -19.63 -1.26 0.65
N LYS A 63 -19.20 -0.42 1.60
CA LYS A 63 -20.10 0.35 2.46
C LYS A 63 -20.88 1.43 1.69
N VAL A 64 -20.26 2.05 0.68
CA VAL A 64 -20.88 3.15 -0.10
C VAL A 64 -21.77 2.63 -1.24
N SER A 65 -21.38 1.57 -1.94
CA SER A 65 -22.05 1.18 -3.19
C SER A 65 -23.25 0.24 -3.01
N GLY A 66 -23.36 -0.49 -1.89
CA GLY A 66 -24.53 -1.31 -1.52
C GLY A 66 -24.94 -2.45 -2.48
N SER A 67 -24.37 -2.53 -3.69
CA SER A 67 -24.79 -3.38 -4.81
C SER A 67 -23.67 -4.34 -5.21
N GLU A 68 -24.00 -5.63 -5.28
CA GLU A 68 -23.05 -6.72 -5.56
C GLU A 68 -22.64 -6.78 -7.04
N ASP A 69 -23.41 -6.16 -7.94
CA ASP A 69 -23.29 -6.32 -9.41
C ASP A 69 -21.97 -5.78 -10.00
N ASN A 70 -21.27 -4.87 -9.32
CA ASN A 70 -19.97 -4.34 -9.77
C ASN A 70 -18.78 -4.69 -8.85
N ALA A 71 -18.96 -5.61 -7.91
CA ALA A 71 -17.97 -5.92 -6.89
C ALA A 71 -16.61 -6.37 -7.47
N LEU A 72 -16.59 -7.11 -8.58
CA LEU A 72 -15.34 -7.57 -9.21
C LEU A 72 -14.54 -6.41 -9.83
N ALA A 73 -15.20 -5.49 -10.55
CA ALA A 73 -14.55 -4.32 -11.13
C ALA A 73 -14.01 -3.37 -10.05
N HIS A 74 -14.72 -3.29 -8.92
CA HIS A 74 -14.32 -2.47 -7.77
C HIS A 74 -13.10 -3.01 -7.03
N ILE A 75 -12.89 -4.33 -6.98
CA ILE A 75 -11.68 -4.92 -6.38
C ILE A 75 -10.45 -4.60 -7.21
N GLY A 76 -10.51 -4.72 -8.54
CA GLY A 76 -9.36 -4.40 -9.40
C GLY A 76 -8.89 -2.95 -9.25
N ILE A 77 -9.84 -2.01 -9.15
CA ILE A 77 -9.52 -0.59 -8.92
C ILE A 77 -8.94 -0.37 -7.52
N SER A 78 -9.55 -0.98 -6.50
CA SER A 78 -9.09 -0.85 -5.10
C SER A 78 -7.71 -1.47 -4.89
N PHE A 79 -7.39 -2.53 -5.65
CA PHE A 79 -6.08 -3.16 -5.66
C PHE A 79 -5.00 -2.19 -6.13
N ARG A 80 -5.23 -1.54 -7.28
CA ARG A 80 -4.31 -0.54 -7.85
C ARG A 80 -4.16 0.68 -6.95
N GLN A 81 -5.27 1.22 -6.45
CA GLN A 81 -5.27 2.39 -5.54
C GLN A 81 -4.49 2.10 -4.25
N GLY A 82 -4.69 0.91 -3.67
CA GLY A 82 -3.98 0.50 -2.48
C GLY A 82 -2.47 0.37 -2.70
N ILE A 83 -2.03 -0.17 -3.86
CA ILE A 83 -0.60 -0.24 -4.20
C ILE A 83 -0.01 1.16 -4.40
N LEU A 84 -0.68 2.04 -5.16
CA LEU A 84 -0.19 3.38 -5.41
C LEU A 84 -0.02 4.19 -4.11
N ILE A 85 -0.96 4.05 -3.18
CA ILE A 85 -0.89 4.74 -1.89
C ILE A 85 0.17 4.11 -0.97
N ALA A 86 0.36 2.79 -1.02
CA ALA A 86 1.48 2.15 -0.31
C ALA A 86 2.84 2.63 -0.83
N ILE A 87 3.00 2.75 -2.15
CA ILE A 87 4.20 3.31 -2.77
C ILE A 87 4.40 4.77 -2.34
N LEU A 88 3.35 5.58 -2.36
CA LEU A 88 3.41 6.97 -1.89
C LEU A 88 3.91 7.03 -0.44
N LEU A 89 3.34 6.21 0.45
CA LEU A 89 3.73 6.19 1.85
C LEU A 89 5.19 5.76 2.03
N CYS A 90 5.64 4.73 1.30
CA CYS A 90 7.05 4.32 1.31
C CYS A 90 7.97 5.42 0.78
N LEU A 91 7.59 6.12 -0.29
CA LEU A 91 8.36 7.24 -0.83
C LEU A 91 8.49 8.38 0.19
N LEU A 92 7.40 8.73 0.88
CA LEU A 92 7.41 9.74 1.94
C LEU A 92 8.29 9.30 3.13
N LEU A 93 8.25 8.02 3.51
CA LEU A 93 9.13 7.47 4.56
C LEU A 93 10.60 7.54 4.16
N ILE A 94 10.93 7.27 2.89
CA ILE A 94 12.31 7.41 2.37
C ILE A 94 12.75 8.88 2.43
N LEU A 95 11.92 9.82 1.95
CA LEU A 95 12.22 11.26 2.03
C LEU A 95 12.41 11.73 3.48
N GLN A 96 11.60 11.21 4.40
CA GLN A 96 11.71 11.47 5.83
C GLN A 96 13.00 10.89 6.43
N GLN A 97 13.41 9.68 6.01
CA GLN A 97 14.65 9.04 6.44
C GLN A 97 15.87 9.91 6.10
N TYR A 98 15.90 10.50 4.91
CA TYR A 98 16.96 11.43 4.51
C TYR A 98 16.80 12.84 5.10
N ARG A 99 15.71 13.10 5.83
CA ARG A 99 15.32 14.43 6.35
C ARG A 99 15.22 15.51 5.26
N ILE A 100 14.93 15.09 4.03
CA ILE A 100 14.74 15.98 2.88
C ILE A 100 13.25 16.30 2.71
N LEU A 101 12.35 15.59 3.42
CA LEU A 101 10.91 15.82 3.32
C LEU A 101 10.53 17.23 3.75
N THR A 102 10.44 18.13 2.77
CA THR A 102 9.72 19.39 2.91
C THR A 102 8.28 19.21 2.44
N TRP A 103 7.42 20.15 2.83
CA TRP A 103 6.00 20.09 2.45
C TRP A 103 5.79 20.15 0.93
N TRP A 104 6.70 20.81 0.18
CA TRP A 104 6.67 20.85 -1.28
C TRP A 104 7.07 19.50 -1.89
N ASP A 105 8.06 18.80 -1.34
CA ASP A 105 8.43 17.45 -1.79
C ASP A 105 7.30 16.46 -1.55
N GLY A 106 6.63 16.58 -0.40
CA GLY A 106 5.42 15.82 -0.10
C GLY A 106 4.30 16.10 -1.10
N ALA A 107 4.03 17.37 -1.42
CA ALA A 107 3.03 17.76 -2.40
C ALA A 107 3.37 17.24 -3.81
N LEU A 108 4.64 17.28 -4.23
CA LEU A 108 5.10 16.74 -5.50
C LEU A 108 4.94 15.22 -5.57
N ALA A 109 5.28 14.50 -4.50
CA ALA A 109 5.08 13.05 -4.43
C ALA A 109 3.60 12.67 -4.58
N VAL A 110 2.71 13.40 -3.89
CA VAL A 110 1.25 13.22 -4.00
C VAL A 110 0.78 13.51 -5.42
N ALA A 111 1.22 14.63 -6.01
CA ALA A 111 0.85 15.02 -7.37
C ALA A 111 1.31 13.97 -8.40
N GLY A 112 2.52 13.44 -8.27
CA GLY A 112 3.03 12.38 -9.16
C GLY A 112 2.16 11.12 -9.13
N ILE A 113 1.78 10.65 -7.95
CA ILE A 113 0.89 9.50 -7.80
C ILE A 113 -0.52 9.79 -8.34
N PHE A 114 -1.01 11.02 -8.13
CA PHE A 114 -2.31 11.44 -8.66
C PHE A 114 -2.31 11.48 -10.20
N LEU A 115 -1.24 11.95 -10.83
CA LEU A 115 -1.10 11.89 -12.29
C LEU A 115 -1.10 10.46 -12.83
N VAL A 116 -0.43 9.53 -12.13
CA VAL A 116 -0.46 8.10 -12.47
C VAL A 116 -1.88 7.54 -12.36
N GLU A 117 -2.61 7.87 -11.29
CA GLU A 117 -4.02 7.48 -11.11
C GLU A 117 -4.89 8.05 -12.25
N LEU A 118 -4.73 9.33 -12.61
CA LEU A 118 -5.45 9.99 -13.69
C LEU A 118 -5.19 9.34 -15.05
N TYR A 119 -3.93 9.01 -15.37
CA TYR A 119 -3.59 8.30 -16.61
C TYR A 119 -4.36 6.97 -16.73
N PHE A 120 -4.52 6.24 -15.63
CA PHE A 120 -5.32 5.01 -15.62
C PHE A 120 -6.83 5.25 -15.68
N LEU A 121 -7.32 6.42 -15.28
CA LEU A 121 -8.72 6.81 -15.39
C LEU A 121 -9.09 7.22 -16.83
N THR A 122 -8.20 7.93 -17.53
CA THR A 122 -8.42 8.39 -18.91
C THR A 122 -8.37 7.25 -19.94
N LYS A 123 -7.65 6.17 -19.64
CA LYS A 123 -7.50 5.01 -20.55
C LYS A 123 -8.66 4.00 -20.47
N LYS A 124 -9.71 4.31 -19.70
CA LYS A 124 -10.94 3.52 -19.57
C LYS A 124 -12.01 4.04 -20.50
#